data_AF-A0A925B683-F1
#
_entry.id   AF-A0A925B683-F1
#
_cell.length_a   1.000
_cell.length_b   1.000
_cell.length_c   1.000
_cell.angle_alpha   90.00
_cell.angle_beta   90.00
_cell.angle_gamma   90.00
#
_symmetry.space_group_name_H-M   'P 1'
#
loop_
_entity.id
_entity.type
_entity.pdbx_description
1 polymer ?
#
loop_
_entity_poly.entity_id
_entity_poly.type
_entity_poly.pdbx_seq_one_letter_code
_entity_poly.pdbx_strand_id
1 'polypeptide(L)' 'MAVLARATAKELTEAADGRLPAYTRLRGPEAGLVMLQGRAGGTGQPFNLGEASVA' A
#
# COMPACT_ATOMS: atom_id res chain seq x y z
N MET A 1 8.32 3.35 4.86
CA MET A 1 7.25 3.16 3.85
C MET A 1 5.85 3.49 4.35
N ALA A 2 5.49 3.20 5.60
CA ALA A 2 4.13 3.47 6.12
C ALA A 2 3.65 4.93 5.95
N VAL A 3 4.55 5.92 6.00
CA VAL A 3 4.22 7.33 5.76
C VAL A 3 3.74 7.54 4.33
N LEU A 4 4.53 7.13 3.33
CA LEU A 4 4.18 7.29 1.92
C LEU A 4 2.92 6.51 1.54
N ALA A 5 2.72 5.31 2.11
CA ALA A 5 1.54 4.49 1.83
C ALA A 5 0.22 5.05 2.42
N ARG A 6 0.30 5.95 3.40
CA ARG A 6 -0.88 6.59 4.03
C ARG A 6 -1.12 8.01 3.54
N ALA A 7 -0.12 8.63 2.93
CA ALA A 7 -0.23 9.97 2.38
C ALA A 7 -1.24 10.00 1.23
N THR A 8 -1.95 11.12 1.12
CA THR A 8 -2.85 11.36 0.01
C THR A 8 -2.07 11.63 -1.28
N ALA A 9 -2.70 11.38 -2.43
CA ALA A 9 -2.09 11.67 -3.73
C ALA A 9 -1.68 13.15 -3.87
N LYS A 10 -2.45 14.06 -3.26
CA LYS A 10 -2.15 15.49 -3.25
C LYS A 10 -0.86 15.79 -2.48
N GLU A 11 -0.75 15.31 -1.25
CA GLU A 11 0.46 15.50 -0.42
C GLU A 11 1.71 14.94 -1.11
N LEU A 12 1.60 13.77 -1.74
CA LEU A 12 2.70 13.17 -2.48
C LEU A 12 3.11 14.01 -3.70
N THR A 13 2.13 14.51 -4.46
CA THR A 13 2.39 15.34 -5.65
C THR A 13 3.09 16.65 -5.28
N GLU A 14 2.60 17.34 -4.24
CA GLU A 14 3.19 18.60 -3.76
C GLU A 14 4.60 18.39 -3.18
N ALA A 15 4.82 17.28 -2.46
CA ALA A 15 6.13 16.97 -1.90
C ALA A 15 7.14 16.56 -2.99
N ALA A 16 6.70 15.82 -4.01
CA ALA A 16 7.57 15.29 -5.06
C ALA A 16 7.92 16.32 -6.16
N ASP A 17 7.14 17.38 -6.31
CA ASP A 17 7.31 18.37 -7.39
C ASP A 17 8.75 18.93 -7.44
N GLY A 18 9.39 18.75 -8.60
CA GLY A 18 10.77 19.16 -8.86
C GLY A 18 11.87 18.44 -8.05
N ARG A 19 11.52 17.43 -7.23
CA ARG A 19 12.46 16.80 -6.27
C ARG A 19 12.79 15.34 -6.58
N LEU A 20 12.13 14.72 -7.56
CA LEU A 20 12.40 13.34 -7.91
C LEU A 20 13.73 13.20 -8.70
N PRO A 21 14.61 12.27 -8.32
CA PRO A 21 15.84 12.00 -9.07
C PRO A 21 15.51 11.35 -10.42
N ALA A 22 16.49 11.29 -11.31
CA ALA A 22 16.36 10.48 -12.52
C ALA A 22 16.22 9.00 -12.15
N TYR A 23 15.22 8.32 -12.72
CA TYR A 23 15.00 6.89 -12.53
C TYR A 23 14.46 6.26 -13.81
N THR A 24 14.61 4.93 -13.92
CA THR A 24 13.96 4.13 -14.96
C THR A 24 12.92 3.25 -14.32
N ARG A 25 11.70 3.24 -14.87
CA ARG A 25 10.61 2.41 -14.36
C ARG A 25 10.77 0.97 -14.84
N LEU A 26 11.22 0.09 -13.95
CA LEU A 26 11.40 -1.34 -14.24
C LEU A 26 10.06 -2.10 -14.28
N ARG A 27 9.09 -1.67 -13.47
CA ARG A 27 7.72 -2.20 -13.41
C ARG A 27 6.73 -1.05 -13.21
N GLY A 28 5.58 -1.11 -13.89
CA GLY A 28 4.49 -0.15 -13.71
C GLY A 28 3.75 -0.34 -12.38
N PRO A 29 2.88 0.61 -11.99
CA PRO A 29 1.94 0.37 -10.91
C PRO A 29 0.96 -0.74 -11.31
N GLU A 30 0.68 -1.66 -10.39
CA GLU A 30 -0.23 -2.78 -10.58
C GLU A 30 -1.22 -2.81 -9.41
N ALA A 31 -2.51 -2.74 -9.70
CA ALA A 31 -3.55 -2.91 -8.69
C ALA A 31 -3.87 -4.41 -8.53
N GLY A 32 -3.92 -4.87 -7.29
CA GLY A 32 -4.20 -6.26 -6.95
C GLY A 32 -4.96 -6.39 -5.65
N LEU A 33 -5.00 -7.63 -5.13
CA LEU A 33 -5.69 -7.98 -3.90
C LEU A 33 -4.71 -8.62 -2.91
N VAL A 34 -4.87 -8.31 -1.63
CA VAL A 34 -4.18 -8.97 -0.52
C VAL A 34 -5.18 -9.71 0.36
N MET A 35 -4.86 -10.94 0.75
CA MET A 35 -5.66 -11.71 1.69
C MET A 35 -5.54 -11.11 3.10
N LEU A 36 -6.66 -10.66 3.65
CA LEU A 36 -6.76 -10.22 5.03
C LEU A 36 -6.86 -11.45 5.94
N GLN A 37 -6.04 -11.46 6.99
CA GLN A 37 -6.06 -12.52 7.99
C GLN A 37 -6.52 -11.97 9.34
N GLY A 38 -7.62 -12.52 9.86
CA GLY A 38 -8.11 -12.24 11.21
C GLY A 38 -7.58 -13.26 12.21
N ARG A 39 -7.80 -12.99 13.51
CA ARG A 39 -7.58 -13.96 14.60
C ARG A 39 -8.83 -14.09 15.44
N ALA A 40 -9.26 -15.32 15.72
CA ALA A 40 -10.45 -15.58 16.54
C ALA A 40 -10.28 -14.95 17.93
N GLY A 41 -11.23 -14.10 18.36
CA GLY A 41 -11.11 -13.38 19.64
C GLY A 41 -9.93 -12.42 19.75
N GLY A 42 -9.32 -12.01 18.63
CA GLY A 42 -8.19 -11.06 18.57
C GLY A 42 -6.81 -11.67 18.79
N THR A 43 -6.71 -12.75 19.56
CA THR A 43 -5.42 -13.42 19.87
C THR A 43 -5.39 -14.91 19.54
N GLY A 44 -6.52 -15.50 19.16
CA GLY A 44 -6.64 -16.92 18.85
C GLY A 44 -6.12 -17.31 17.46
N GLN A 45 -6.64 -18.43 16.95
CA GLN A 45 -6.19 -19.02 15.69
C GLN A 45 -6.44 -18.07 14.50
N PRO A 46 -5.47 -17.97 13.57
CA PRO A 46 -5.63 -17.14 12.39
C PRO A 46 -6.61 -17.77 11.39
N PHE A 47 -7.33 -16.94 10.64
CA PHE A 47 -8.23 -17.36 9.56
C PHE A 47 -8.30 -16.29 8.47
N ASN A 48 -8.64 -16.70 7.25
CA ASN A 48 -8.83 -15.76 6.12
C ASN A 48 -10.14 -14.99 6.32
N LEU A 49 -10.05 -13.67 6.37
CA LEU A 49 -11.17 -12.76 6.63
C LEU A 49 -11.80 -12.22 5.34
N GLY A 50 -11.05 -12.19 4.24
CA GLY A 50 -11.46 -11.62 2.96
C GLY A 50 -10.27 -10.98 2.26
N GLU A 51 -10.53 -10.08 1.32
CA GLU A 51 -9.48 -9.44 0.51
C GLU A 51 -9.58 -7.91 0.61
N ALA A 52 -8.45 -7.23 0.40
CA ALA A 52 -8.39 -5.79 0.25
C ALA A 52 -7.59 -5.41 -1.00
N SER A 53 -7.98 -4.31 -1.64
CA SER A 53 -7.21 -3.75 -2.75
C SER A 53 -5.86 -3.22 -2.27
N VAL A 54 -4.82 -3.47 -3.06
CA VAL A 54 -3.48 -2.92 -2.88
C VAL A 54 -2.97 -2.37 -4.21
N ALA A 55 -2.43 -1.16 -4.20
CA ALA A 55 -1.88 -0.46 -5.35
C ALA A 55 -0.86 0.60 -4.90
#